data_AF-A0A9N8EPD3-F1
#
_entry.id   AF-A0A9N8EPD3-F1
#
_cell.length_a   1.000
_cell.length_b   1.000
_cell.length_c   1.000
_cell.angle_alpha   90.00
_cell.angle_beta   90.00
_cell.angle_gamma   90.00
#
_symmetry.space_group_name_H-M   'P 1'
#
loop_
_entity.id
_entity.type
_entity.pdbx_description
1 polymer ?
#
loop_
_entity_poly.entity_id
_entity_poly.type
_entity_poly.pdbx_seq_one_letter_code
_entity_poly.pdbx_strand_id
1 'polypeptide(L)'
;MFLRKRDRAAQHVSKIPASRWGVTKAQFEEFVGVVRAFVAKGLIENSVTHWKSEEKTIKRLQLYPLAKKKLSLETVNKTIKEPLFVYPDWKFNSTRIGPNIHQHKWEGLAGKGALKKSSWALMKNPQDGVEADLFVSHAWHEGIFEFANHLLEACPPECNAAYICFLSNPQHLVHHFLGDHLLEESPFHIAMTSPSMKHVTVIATQNIPIHTRIWCCYEAYLAMDLGLPMCIGGDEKNLSTQQERLKEHAPRTVKEREKRTTRVRKELFKDYCTGAALEAIHERIDRERSKKGRVAAAVLAIVLLFCFPLFVLGCSTKYFFLSPFMIGSRGNIIIQEAKEEEDVIHEKEQVKLESIQKFAVDVRDATASNENDRSAILSAIGDASERVNAMLTDLIFRGKKEL
;
A
#
# COMPACT_ATOMS: atom_id res chain seq x y z
N MET A 1 -38.14 -28.21 -18.24
CA MET A 1 -37.99 -27.18 -17.18
C MET A 1 -36.52 -26.76 -17.12
N PHE A 2 -36.13 -25.69 -17.84
CA PHE A 2 -34.76 -25.18 -17.81
C PHE A 2 -34.59 -24.31 -16.57
N LEU A 3 -34.02 -24.87 -15.50
CA LEU A 3 -33.43 -24.04 -14.43
C LEU A 3 -32.51 -23.01 -15.09
N ARG A 4 -32.65 -21.74 -14.71
CA ARG A 4 -31.84 -20.67 -15.30
C ARG A 4 -30.38 -21.01 -15.02
N LYS A 5 -29.45 -20.74 -15.94
CA LYS A 5 -28.02 -21.08 -15.75
C LYS A 5 -27.42 -20.57 -14.44
N ARG A 6 -28.01 -19.52 -13.83
CA ARG A 6 -27.65 -19.03 -12.48
C ARG A 6 -27.86 -20.10 -11.40
N ASP A 7 -28.91 -20.90 -11.52
CA ASP A 7 -29.30 -21.88 -10.51
C ASP A 7 -28.30 -23.04 -10.47
N ARG A 8 -27.66 -23.38 -11.61
CA ARG A 8 -26.68 -24.48 -11.66
C ARG A 8 -25.41 -24.19 -10.87
N ALA A 9 -24.87 -22.97 -10.95
CA ALA A 9 -23.66 -22.60 -10.22
C ALA A 9 -23.96 -22.57 -8.71
N ALA A 10 -25.06 -21.94 -8.29
CA ALA A 10 -25.48 -21.91 -6.91
C ALA A 10 -25.74 -23.32 -6.34
N GLN A 11 -26.48 -24.17 -7.06
CA GLN A 11 -26.72 -25.57 -6.67
C GLN A 11 -25.46 -26.42 -6.61
N HIS A 12 -24.44 -26.08 -7.39
CA HIS A 12 -23.18 -26.79 -7.36
C HIS A 12 -22.35 -26.36 -6.16
N VAL A 13 -22.23 -25.04 -5.95
CA VAL A 13 -21.54 -24.45 -4.80
C VAL A 13 -22.14 -24.94 -3.49
N SER A 14 -23.47 -25.07 -3.39
CA SER A 14 -24.13 -25.55 -2.18
C SER A 14 -23.85 -27.02 -1.84
N LYS A 15 -23.23 -27.80 -2.74
CA LYS A 15 -22.90 -29.21 -2.51
C LYS A 15 -21.48 -29.43 -2.01
N ILE A 16 -20.59 -28.45 -2.19
CA ILE A 16 -19.18 -28.55 -1.81
C ILE A 16 -18.97 -27.55 -0.68
N PRO A 17 -18.60 -27.99 0.54
CA PRO A 17 -18.39 -27.07 1.66
C PRO A 17 -17.23 -26.10 1.37
N ALA A 18 -17.27 -24.91 1.97
CA ALA A 18 -16.26 -23.87 1.72
C ALA A 18 -14.84 -24.29 2.11
N SER A 19 -14.69 -25.20 3.07
CA SER A 19 -13.41 -25.82 3.42
C SER A 19 -12.75 -26.55 2.23
N ARG A 20 -13.55 -26.92 1.23
CA ARG A 20 -13.12 -27.62 0.00
C ARG A 20 -13.01 -26.70 -1.21
N TRP A 21 -13.04 -25.38 -1.00
CA TRP A 21 -12.81 -24.40 -2.07
C TRP A 21 -11.32 -24.00 -2.15
N GLY A 22 -10.41 -24.93 -1.84
CA GLY A 22 -8.98 -24.72 -1.93
C GLY A 22 -8.46 -24.67 -3.38
N VAL A 23 -7.34 -23.97 -3.55
CA VAL A 23 -6.50 -24.00 -4.75
C VAL A 23 -5.14 -24.57 -4.40
N THR A 24 -4.67 -25.57 -5.14
CA THR A 24 -3.31 -26.08 -4.92
C THR A 24 -2.26 -25.05 -5.35
N LYS A 25 -1.02 -25.16 -4.86
CA LYS A 25 0.08 -24.30 -5.29
C LYS A 25 0.22 -24.25 -6.81
N ALA A 26 0.19 -25.40 -7.48
CA ALA A 26 0.25 -25.49 -8.94
C ALA A 26 -0.94 -24.81 -9.64
N GLN A 27 -2.16 -24.95 -9.10
CA GLN A 27 -3.36 -24.27 -9.63
C GLN A 27 -3.28 -22.75 -9.45
N PHE A 28 -2.67 -22.27 -8.37
CA PHE A 28 -2.43 -20.85 -8.13
C PHE A 28 -1.35 -20.29 -9.08
N GLU A 29 -0.23 -20.99 -9.25
CA GLU A 29 0.81 -20.63 -10.23
C GLU A 29 0.24 -20.58 -11.66
N GLU A 30 -0.61 -21.56 -12.02
CA GLU A 30 -1.32 -21.55 -13.30
C GLU A 30 -2.20 -20.31 -13.45
N PHE A 31 -3.00 -19.97 -12.43
CA PHE A 31 -3.83 -18.77 -12.45
C PHE A 31 -3.00 -17.51 -12.70
N VAL A 32 -1.90 -17.34 -11.95
CA VAL A 32 -0.99 -16.19 -12.10
C VAL A 32 -0.37 -16.17 -13.50
N GLY A 33 0.02 -17.33 -14.05
CA GLY A 33 0.51 -17.46 -15.42
C GLY A 33 -0.51 -17.02 -16.46
N VAL A 34 -1.78 -17.41 -16.31
CA VAL A 34 -2.88 -16.97 -17.18
C VAL A 34 -3.07 -15.45 -17.09
N VAL A 35 -3.08 -14.87 -15.88
CA VAL A 35 -3.20 -13.42 -15.71
C VAL A 35 -2.04 -12.68 -16.39
N ARG A 36 -0.79 -13.15 -16.21
CA ARG A 36 0.38 -12.58 -16.88
C ARG A 36 0.24 -12.62 -18.41
N ALA A 37 -0.21 -13.74 -18.96
CA ALA A 37 -0.42 -13.89 -20.39
C ALA A 37 -1.50 -12.94 -20.93
N PHE A 38 -2.56 -12.70 -20.17
CA PHE A 38 -3.62 -11.77 -20.55
C PHE A 38 -3.17 -10.31 -20.47
N VAL A 39 -2.42 -9.93 -19.43
CA VAL A 39 -1.81 -8.59 -19.31
C VAL A 39 -0.84 -8.34 -20.47
N ALA A 40 0.02 -9.31 -20.80
CA ALA A 40 0.97 -9.20 -21.91
C ALA A 40 0.29 -9.02 -23.28
N LYS A 41 -0.96 -9.50 -23.43
CA LYS A 41 -1.78 -9.33 -24.64
C LYS A 41 -2.64 -8.06 -24.62
N GLY A 42 -2.58 -7.25 -23.57
CA GLY A 42 -3.47 -6.08 -23.40
C GLY A 42 -4.93 -6.46 -23.19
N LEU A 43 -5.24 -7.70 -22.77
CA LEU A 43 -6.61 -8.16 -22.51
C LEU A 43 -7.10 -7.81 -21.10
N ILE A 44 -6.17 -7.45 -20.22
CA ILE A 44 -6.42 -6.95 -18.88
C ILE A 44 -5.74 -5.59 -18.81
N GLU A 45 -6.55 -4.54 -18.80
CA GLU A 45 -6.10 -3.16 -18.59
C GLU A 45 -6.62 -2.69 -17.23
N ASN A 46 -5.76 -2.13 -16.40
CA ASN A 46 -6.23 -1.39 -15.23
C ASN A 46 -6.92 -0.13 -15.76
N SER A 47 -8.25 -0.20 -15.88
CA SER A 47 -9.05 0.91 -16.35
C SER A 47 -9.63 1.61 -15.13
N VAL A 48 -9.12 2.81 -14.83
CA VAL A 48 -9.82 3.76 -13.93
C VAL A 48 -11.24 4.06 -14.48
N THR A 49 -11.38 3.98 -15.81
CA THR A 49 -12.55 4.43 -16.57
C THR A 49 -13.84 3.65 -16.31
N HIS A 50 -13.78 2.45 -15.73
CA HIS A 50 -14.99 1.65 -15.50
C HIS A 50 -15.79 2.03 -14.26
N TRP A 51 -15.28 2.91 -13.40
CA TRP A 51 -16.11 3.53 -12.38
C TRP A 51 -16.96 4.62 -13.03
N LYS A 52 -18.08 4.25 -13.67
CA LYS A 52 -19.11 5.20 -14.15
C LYS A 52 -19.64 6.13 -13.04
N SER A 53 -19.33 5.81 -11.78
CA SER A 53 -19.54 6.69 -10.64
C SER A 53 -18.61 7.90 -10.66
N GLU A 54 -17.45 7.91 -11.31
CA GLU A 54 -16.58 9.10 -11.35
C GLU A 54 -17.25 10.23 -12.14
N GLU A 55 -17.80 9.96 -13.33
CA GLU A 55 -18.57 10.99 -14.07
C GLU A 55 -19.89 11.34 -13.36
N LYS A 56 -20.54 10.39 -12.67
CA LYS A 56 -21.78 10.64 -11.90
C LYS A 56 -21.53 11.37 -10.58
N THR A 57 -20.37 11.16 -9.96
CA THR A 57 -19.92 11.73 -8.68
C THR A 57 -19.28 13.08 -8.95
N ILE A 58 -18.47 13.24 -10.00
CA ILE A 58 -18.01 14.54 -10.50
C ILE A 58 -19.21 15.35 -10.99
N LYS A 59 -20.16 14.80 -11.76
CA LYS A 59 -21.43 15.50 -12.08
C LYS A 59 -22.25 15.81 -10.84
N ARG A 60 -22.31 14.94 -9.81
CA ARG A 60 -22.96 15.26 -8.53
C ARG A 60 -22.24 16.41 -7.82
N LEU A 61 -20.92 16.40 -7.76
CA LEU A 61 -20.11 17.42 -7.09
C LEU A 61 -20.10 18.75 -7.88
N GLN A 62 -20.20 18.71 -9.21
CA GLN A 62 -20.27 19.88 -10.09
C GLN A 62 -21.70 20.44 -10.25
N LEU A 63 -22.75 19.61 -10.11
CA LEU A 63 -24.16 20.06 -10.12
C LEU A 63 -24.66 20.53 -8.76
N TYR A 64 -23.87 20.39 -7.69
CA TYR A 64 -24.15 21.07 -6.42
C TYR A 64 -23.58 22.48 -6.50
N PRO A 65 -24.42 23.54 -6.46
CA PRO A 65 -23.90 24.90 -6.40
C PRO A 65 -23.13 25.03 -5.08
N LEU A 66 -21.81 25.20 -5.17
CA LEU A 66 -20.91 25.56 -4.05
C LEU A 66 -21.22 26.94 -3.45
N ALA A 67 -22.42 27.47 -3.68
CA ALA A 67 -22.86 28.76 -3.17
C ALA A 67 -23.97 28.55 -2.12
N LYS A 68 -23.59 28.80 -0.85
CA LYS A 68 -24.45 29.30 0.25
C LYS A 68 -25.23 28.35 1.16
N LYS A 69 -25.18 27.02 1.03
CA LYS A 69 -25.72 26.14 2.09
C LYS A 69 -24.60 25.45 2.86
N LYS A 70 -24.50 25.72 4.17
CA LYS A 70 -23.73 24.91 5.14
C LYS A 70 -24.13 23.45 4.92
N LEU A 71 -23.28 22.66 4.29
CA LEU A 71 -23.43 21.21 4.24
C LEU A 71 -23.35 20.71 5.68
N SER A 72 -24.34 19.92 6.12
CA SER A 72 -24.22 19.23 7.40
C SER A 72 -23.06 18.25 7.32
N LEU A 73 -22.32 18.10 8.43
CA LEU A 73 -21.21 17.14 8.55
C LEU A 73 -21.67 15.73 8.14
N GLU A 74 -22.93 15.41 8.39
CA GLU A 74 -23.60 14.17 8.01
C GLU A 74 -23.68 13.96 6.48
N THR A 75 -23.91 15.03 5.72
CA THR A 75 -23.97 14.97 4.25
C THR A 75 -22.57 14.81 3.65
N VAL A 76 -21.57 15.47 4.22
CA VAL A 76 -20.15 15.29 3.85
C VAL A 76 -19.73 13.85 4.11
N ASN A 77 -20.05 13.31 5.28
CA ASN A 77 -19.75 11.93 5.66
C ASN A 77 -20.47 10.90 4.78
N LYS A 78 -21.72 11.15 4.37
CA LYS A 78 -22.48 10.25 3.47
C LYS A 78 -21.90 10.19 2.04
N THR A 79 -21.19 11.23 1.62
CA THR A 79 -20.54 11.31 0.29
C THR A 79 -19.12 10.71 0.31
N ILE A 80 -18.50 10.61 1.49
CA ILE A 80 -17.19 9.98 1.72
C ILE A 80 -17.31 8.43 1.85
N LYS A 81 -18.52 7.88 2.01
CA LYS A 81 -18.76 6.44 2.27
C LYS A 81 -18.38 5.49 1.13
N GLU A 82 -18.16 5.95 -0.09
CA GLU A 82 -17.45 5.17 -1.10
C GLU A 82 -16.03 5.73 -1.17
N PRO A 83 -15.00 5.07 -0.60
CA PRO A 83 -13.65 5.53 -0.81
C PRO A 83 -13.35 5.38 -2.30
N LEU A 84 -13.33 6.53 -2.99
CA LEU A 84 -12.77 6.71 -4.31
C LEU A 84 -11.27 6.43 -4.22
N PHE A 85 -10.89 5.17 -4.05
CA PHE A 85 -9.53 4.75 -4.27
C PHE A 85 -9.30 4.74 -5.78
N VAL A 86 -9.08 5.93 -6.33
CA VAL A 86 -8.51 6.10 -7.66
C VAL A 86 -7.06 5.70 -7.53
N TYR A 87 -6.77 4.48 -7.95
CA TYR A 87 -5.41 4.00 -7.98
C TYR A 87 -4.73 4.54 -9.23
N PRO A 88 -3.50 5.04 -9.11
CA PRO A 88 -2.80 5.51 -10.28
C PRO A 88 -2.44 4.32 -11.19
N ASP A 89 -2.79 4.41 -12.46
CA ASP A 89 -2.57 3.36 -13.46
C ASP A 89 -1.12 2.86 -13.49
N TRP A 90 -0.16 3.77 -13.32
CA TRP A 90 1.26 3.41 -13.30
C TRP A 90 1.60 2.37 -12.23
N LYS A 91 0.85 2.32 -11.13
CA LYS A 91 1.07 1.37 -10.04
C LYS A 91 0.68 -0.04 -10.46
N PHE A 92 -0.53 -0.23 -10.98
CA PHE A 92 -1.02 -1.57 -11.33
C PHE A 92 -0.61 -2.04 -12.73
N ASN A 93 -0.13 -1.13 -13.59
CA ASN A 93 0.53 -1.50 -14.84
C ASN A 93 1.98 -1.96 -14.63
N SER A 94 2.50 -1.88 -13.40
CA SER A 94 3.83 -2.40 -13.05
C SER A 94 3.88 -3.92 -13.18
N THR A 95 4.93 -4.46 -13.82
CA THR A 95 5.19 -5.91 -13.90
C THR A 95 5.48 -6.55 -12.55
N ARG A 96 5.83 -5.74 -11.53
CA ARG A 96 6.05 -6.17 -10.15
C ARG A 96 4.75 -6.28 -9.36
N ILE A 97 3.82 -5.34 -9.56
CA ILE A 97 2.58 -5.24 -8.78
C ILE A 97 1.45 -6.00 -9.48
N GLY A 98 1.31 -5.80 -10.78
CA GLY A 98 0.27 -6.41 -11.59
C GLY A 98 -1.09 -5.76 -11.39
N PRO A 99 -2.10 -6.20 -12.15
CA PRO A 99 -3.43 -5.63 -12.09
C PRO A 99 -4.08 -5.83 -10.71
N ASN A 100 -4.98 -4.91 -10.36
CA ASN A 100 -5.69 -4.96 -9.09
C ASN A 100 -6.67 -6.15 -9.05
N ILE A 101 -6.66 -6.90 -7.95
CA ILE A 101 -7.47 -8.12 -7.83
C ILE A 101 -8.98 -7.85 -7.88
N HIS A 102 -9.42 -6.69 -7.39
CA HIS A 102 -10.83 -6.29 -7.34
C HIS A 102 -11.38 -5.81 -8.70
N GLN A 103 -10.52 -5.31 -9.61
CA GLN A 103 -10.98 -4.64 -10.83
C GLN A 103 -11.42 -5.63 -11.94
N HIS A 104 -11.04 -6.90 -11.85
CA HIS A 104 -11.24 -7.86 -12.93
C HIS A 104 -12.18 -9.00 -12.57
N LYS A 105 -13.14 -9.26 -13.47
CA LYS A 105 -13.95 -10.48 -13.42
C LYS A 105 -13.13 -11.63 -14.00
N TRP A 106 -12.64 -12.50 -13.15
CA TRP A 106 -11.84 -13.67 -13.54
C TRP A 106 -12.64 -14.74 -14.30
N GLU A 107 -13.97 -14.60 -14.40
CA GLU A 107 -14.84 -15.51 -15.16
C GLU A 107 -14.41 -15.66 -16.63
N GLY A 108 -13.79 -14.62 -17.22
CA GLY A 108 -13.29 -14.64 -18.59
C GLY A 108 -11.99 -15.44 -18.78
N LEU A 109 -11.29 -15.76 -17.69
CA LEU A 109 -10.07 -16.57 -17.71
C LEU A 109 -10.37 -18.07 -17.74
N ALA A 110 -11.63 -18.45 -17.53
CA ALA A 110 -12.05 -19.82 -17.43
C ALA A 110 -11.97 -20.54 -18.79
N GLY A 111 -11.39 -21.74 -18.80
CA GLY A 111 -11.31 -22.59 -19.99
C GLY A 111 -12.68 -23.02 -20.52
N LYS A 112 -12.70 -23.46 -21.79
CA LYS A 112 -13.93 -23.99 -22.43
C LYS A 112 -14.45 -25.19 -21.64
N GLY A 113 -15.65 -25.07 -21.08
CA GLY A 113 -16.29 -26.13 -20.27
C GLY A 113 -16.31 -25.86 -18.77
N ALA A 114 -15.59 -24.84 -18.29
CA ALA A 114 -15.67 -24.41 -16.90
C ALA A 114 -17.10 -24.00 -16.51
N LEU A 115 -17.49 -24.32 -15.28
CA LEU A 115 -18.79 -23.94 -14.74
C LEU A 115 -18.86 -22.42 -14.62
N LYS A 116 -19.54 -21.78 -15.58
CA LYS A 116 -19.65 -20.32 -15.63
C LYS A 116 -20.16 -19.78 -14.30
N LYS A 117 -19.55 -18.67 -13.88
CA LYS A 117 -19.81 -17.99 -12.61
C LYS A 117 -19.36 -18.76 -11.36
N SER A 118 -18.81 -19.96 -11.48
CA SER A 118 -18.16 -20.59 -10.32
C SER A 118 -16.86 -19.88 -9.96
N SER A 119 -16.29 -20.21 -8.80
CA SER A 119 -14.97 -19.74 -8.38
C SER A 119 -13.85 -20.46 -9.14
N TRP A 120 -12.63 -19.92 -9.17
CA TRP A 120 -11.49 -20.59 -9.80
C TRP A 120 -11.23 -21.97 -9.19
N ALA A 121 -11.29 -22.06 -7.87
CA ALA A 121 -11.15 -23.31 -7.13
C ALA A 121 -12.15 -24.39 -7.62
N LEU A 122 -13.43 -24.03 -7.71
CA LEU A 122 -14.49 -24.96 -8.13
C LEU A 122 -14.51 -25.21 -9.65
N MET A 123 -13.98 -24.28 -10.47
CA MET A 123 -13.78 -24.55 -11.89
C MET A 123 -12.69 -25.59 -12.13
N LYS A 124 -11.65 -25.60 -11.28
CA LYS A 124 -10.56 -26.57 -11.35
C LYS A 124 -10.89 -27.90 -10.70
N ASN A 125 -11.74 -27.88 -9.67
CA ASN A 125 -12.07 -29.06 -8.87
C ASN A 125 -13.61 -29.23 -8.76
N PRO A 126 -14.33 -29.46 -9.88
CA PRO A 126 -15.79 -29.36 -9.95
C PRO A 126 -16.57 -30.58 -9.42
N GLN A 127 -15.91 -31.64 -8.94
CA GLN A 127 -16.61 -32.81 -8.39
C GLN A 127 -16.68 -32.68 -6.88
N ASP A 128 -15.51 -32.69 -6.23
CA ASP A 128 -15.40 -32.76 -4.77
C ASP A 128 -14.70 -31.55 -4.16
N GLY A 129 -14.25 -30.58 -4.95
CA GLY A 129 -13.36 -29.52 -4.46
C GLY A 129 -11.99 -30.05 -4.00
N VAL A 130 -11.21 -29.18 -3.39
CA VAL A 130 -9.92 -29.50 -2.76
C VAL A 130 -9.94 -28.93 -1.35
N GLU A 131 -9.70 -29.79 -0.35
CA GLU A 131 -9.63 -29.40 1.05
C GLU A 131 -8.49 -28.40 1.27
N ALA A 132 -8.80 -27.22 1.78
CA ALA A 132 -7.81 -26.21 2.11
C ALA A 132 -7.17 -26.54 3.47
N ASP A 133 -5.85 -26.51 3.50
CA ASP A 133 -5.04 -26.65 4.72
C ASP A 133 -4.20 -25.39 5.02
N LEU A 134 -4.33 -24.36 4.17
CA LEU A 134 -3.82 -23.01 4.38
C LEU A 134 -4.94 -21.99 4.14
N PHE A 135 -5.10 -21.03 5.06
CA PHE A 135 -5.97 -19.88 4.86
C PHE A 135 -5.15 -18.64 4.51
N VAL A 136 -5.52 -17.90 3.47
CA VAL A 136 -4.78 -16.70 3.05
C VAL A 136 -5.60 -15.45 3.34
N SER A 137 -5.21 -14.72 4.39
CA SER A 137 -5.80 -13.46 4.78
C SER A 137 -5.21 -12.32 3.94
N HIS A 138 -6.05 -11.53 3.26
CA HIS A 138 -5.62 -10.40 2.45
C HIS A 138 -6.71 -9.32 2.27
N ALA A 139 -6.31 -8.11 1.88
CA ALA A 139 -7.07 -6.87 1.87
C ALA A 139 -7.79 -6.52 0.54
N TRP A 140 -7.82 -7.43 -0.44
CA TRP A 140 -8.45 -7.32 -1.79
C TRP A 140 -7.94 -6.23 -2.73
N HIS A 141 -7.32 -5.19 -2.20
CA HIS A 141 -6.80 -4.09 -2.99
C HIS A 141 -5.37 -4.34 -3.47
N GLU A 142 -4.88 -5.57 -3.47
CA GLU A 142 -3.53 -5.91 -3.92
C GLU A 142 -3.39 -5.93 -5.44
N GLY A 143 -2.15 -5.75 -5.90
CA GLY A 143 -1.78 -6.19 -7.23
C GLY A 143 -1.50 -7.69 -7.21
N ILE A 144 -2.05 -8.42 -8.20
CA ILE A 144 -1.97 -9.88 -8.23
C ILE A 144 -0.54 -10.44 -8.35
N PHE A 145 0.40 -9.70 -8.95
CA PHE A 145 1.78 -10.18 -9.08
C PHE A 145 2.55 -10.03 -7.78
N GLU A 146 2.38 -8.90 -7.08
CA GLU A 146 2.97 -8.70 -5.75
C GLU A 146 2.39 -9.72 -4.75
N PHE A 147 1.05 -9.85 -4.74
CA PHE A 147 0.35 -10.85 -3.93
C PHE A 147 0.89 -12.27 -4.18
N ALA A 148 1.02 -12.67 -5.44
CA ALA A 148 1.47 -14.01 -5.80
C ALA A 148 2.90 -14.29 -5.34
N ASN A 149 3.82 -13.35 -5.52
CA ASN A 149 5.19 -13.51 -5.08
C ASN A 149 5.25 -13.67 -3.55
N HIS A 150 4.58 -12.79 -2.80
CA HIS A 150 4.55 -12.84 -1.34
C HIS A 150 3.94 -14.15 -0.83
N LEU A 151 2.86 -14.64 -1.44
CA LEU A 151 2.23 -15.89 -1.05
C LEU A 151 3.12 -17.10 -1.37
N LEU A 152 3.73 -17.15 -2.56
CA LEU A 152 4.57 -18.29 -2.95
C LEU A 152 5.85 -18.40 -2.11
N GLU A 153 6.38 -17.27 -1.65
CA GLU A 153 7.54 -17.19 -0.75
C GLU A 153 7.18 -17.60 0.70
N ALA A 154 6.00 -17.21 1.18
CA ALA A 154 5.58 -17.46 2.57
C ALA A 154 4.73 -18.73 2.76
N CYS A 155 4.38 -19.44 1.69
CA CYS A 155 3.58 -20.65 1.77
C CYS A 155 4.32 -21.73 2.57
N PRO A 156 3.74 -22.22 3.69
CA PRO A 156 4.34 -23.32 4.46
C PRO A 156 4.46 -24.59 3.60
N PRO A 157 5.60 -25.30 3.63
CA PRO A 157 5.84 -26.48 2.78
C PRO A 157 4.89 -27.66 3.07
N GLU A 158 4.30 -27.73 4.26
CA GLU A 158 3.35 -28.76 4.70
C GLU A 158 1.90 -28.52 4.24
N CYS A 159 1.62 -27.35 3.67
CA CYS A 159 0.32 -26.97 3.14
C CYS A 159 0.24 -27.28 1.64
N ASN A 160 -0.84 -27.93 1.23
CA ASN A 160 -1.04 -28.39 -0.15
C ASN A 160 -2.00 -27.49 -0.93
N ALA A 161 -2.98 -26.90 -0.24
CA ALA A 161 -4.01 -26.10 -0.86
C ALA A 161 -4.43 -24.91 0.01
N ALA A 162 -4.53 -23.76 -0.64
CA ALA A 162 -4.86 -22.50 -0.02
C ALA A 162 -6.34 -22.14 -0.27
N TYR A 163 -7.04 -21.70 0.77
CA TYR A 163 -8.26 -20.92 0.62
C TYR A 163 -7.87 -19.46 0.39
N ILE A 164 -8.15 -18.95 -0.82
CA ILE A 164 -7.82 -17.57 -1.24
C ILE A 164 -9.10 -16.94 -1.74
N CYS A 165 -9.68 -16.02 -0.99
CA CYS A 165 -11.10 -15.72 -1.15
C CYS A 165 -11.52 -15.19 -2.54
N PHE A 166 -10.66 -14.49 -3.30
CA PHE A 166 -10.97 -14.07 -4.69
C PHE A 166 -10.94 -15.23 -5.70
N LEU A 167 -10.31 -16.37 -5.35
CA LEU A 167 -10.26 -17.60 -6.14
C LEU A 167 -11.20 -18.68 -5.63
N SER A 168 -11.45 -18.71 -4.32
CA SER A 168 -12.26 -19.70 -3.62
C SER A 168 -13.75 -19.35 -3.66
N ASN A 169 -14.10 -18.07 -3.46
CA ASN A 169 -15.50 -17.67 -3.45
C ASN A 169 -16.05 -17.45 -4.87
N PRO A 170 -17.29 -17.87 -5.16
CA PRO A 170 -17.98 -17.46 -6.36
C PRO A 170 -18.32 -15.96 -6.24
N GLN A 171 -17.47 -15.09 -6.80
CA GLN A 171 -17.53 -13.64 -6.60
C GLN A 171 -18.90 -13.02 -6.91
N HIS A 172 -19.61 -13.58 -7.88
CA HIS A 172 -20.95 -13.13 -8.26
C HIS A 172 -22.05 -13.46 -7.22
N LEU A 173 -21.77 -14.32 -6.25
CA LEU A 173 -22.67 -14.76 -5.17
C LEU A 173 -22.15 -14.38 -3.79
N VAL A 174 -21.06 -13.60 -3.68
CA VAL A 174 -20.46 -13.29 -2.37
C VAL A 174 -21.48 -12.66 -1.40
N HIS A 175 -22.39 -11.81 -1.90
CA HIS A 175 -23.48 -11.24 -1.11
C HIS A 175 -24.49 -12.29 -0.61
N HIS A 176 -24.68 -13.39 -1.35
CA HIS A 176 -25.54 -14.48 -0.93
C HIS A 176 -24.94 -15.25 0.25
N PHE A 177 -23.61 -15.27 0.36
CA PHE A 177 -22.91 -15.98 1.44
C PHE A 177 -22.55 -15.10 2.64
N LEU A 178 -22.57 -13.77 2.47
CA LEU A 178 -22.15 -12.82 3.51
C LEU A 178 -23.26 -11.88 4.02
N GLY A 179 -24.36 -11.71 3.29
CA GLY A 179 -25.29 -10.60 3.53
C GLY A 179 -26.28 -10.78 4.68
N ASP A 180 -26.92 -11.95 4.77
CA ASP A 180 -28.03 -12.22 5.71
C ASP A 180 -27.78 -13.43 6.63
N HIS A 181 -26.60 -14.02 6.53
CA HIS A 181 -26.24 -15.27 7.22
C HIS A 181 -25.51 -15.00 8.53
N LEU A 182 -25.56 -15.98 9.43
CA LEU A 182 -24.73 -15.97 10.64
C LEU A 182 -23.25 -15.95 10.24
N LEU A 183 -22.43 -15.30 11.04
CA LEU A 183 -20.99 -15.16 10.75
C LEU A 183 -20.29 -16.52 10.61
N GLU A 184 -20.75 -17.49 11.40
CA GLU A 184 -20.31 -18.88 11.43
C GLU A 184 -20.67 -19.67 10.17
N GLU A 185 -21.71 -19.24 9.44
CA GLU A 185 -22.11 -19.80 8.15
C GLU A 185 -21.32 -19.20 6.99
N SER A 186 -20.54 -18.15 7.23
CA SER A 186 -19.73 -17.54 6.19
C SER A 186 -18.68 -18.54 5.67
N PRO A 187 -18.37 -18.49 4.36
CA PRO A 187 -17.39 -19.40 3.78
C PRO A 187 -15.98 -19.20 4.35
N PHE A 188 -15.69 -18.01 4.89
CA PHE A 188 -14.46 -17.72 5.61
C PHE A 188 -14.38 -18.53 6.91
N HIS A 189 -15.43 -18.46 7.74
CA HIS A 189 -15.50 -19.19 9.00
C HIS A 189 -15.41 -20.70 8.76
N ILE A 190 -16.26 -21.23 7.87
CA ILE A 190 -16.29 -22.66 7.52
C ILE A 190 -14.91 -23.17 7.06
N ALA A 191 -14.20 -22.38 6.25
CA ALA A 191 -12.86 -22.76 5.81
C ALA A 191 -11.86 -22.75 6.97
N MET A 192 -11.83 -21.69 7.78
CA MET A 192 -10.91 -21.55 8.91
C MET A 192 -11.12 -22.59 10.00
N THR A 193 -12.37 -22.95 10.31
CA THR A 193 -12.69 -23.97 11.33
C THR A 193 -12.64 -25.40 10.79
N SER A 194 -12.18 -25.61 9.55
CA SER A 194 -12.00 -26.96 9.02
C SER A 194 -10.95 -27.70 9.84
N PRO A 195 -11.16 -28.98 10.20
CA PRO A 195 -10.14 -29.80 10.87
C PRO A 195 -8.84 -29.96 10.07
N SER A 196 -8.89 -29.70 8.76
CA SER A 196 -7.71 -29.78 7.88
C SER A 196 -6.89 -28.49 7.88
N MET A 197 -7.40 -27.40 8.45
CA MET A 197 -6.71 -26.11 8.46
C MET A 197 -5.48 -26.16 9.35
N LYS A 198 -4.29 -25.90 8.79
CA LYS A 198 -3.02 -25.97 9.52
C LYS A 198 -2.43 -24.60 9.79
N HIS A 199 -2.62 -23.63 8.90
CA HIS A 199 -1.91 -22.35 8.91
C HIS A 199 -2.78 -21.20 8.41
N VAL A 200 -2.42 -19.99 8.84
CA VAL A 200 -2.92 -18.74 8.24
C VAL A 200 -1.73 -17.91 7.75
N THR A 201 -1.73 -17.57 6.46
CA THR A 201 -0.74 -16.64 5.90
C THR A 201 -1.41 -15.29 5.68
N VAL A 202 -0.86 -14.24 6.29
CA VAL A 202 -1.27 -12.85 6.12
C VAL A 202 -0.43 -12.21 5.02
N ILE A 203 -1.05 -11.74 3.94
CA ILE A 203 -0.32 -11.12 2.82
C ILE A 203 -0.23 -9.61 3.01
N ALA A 204 0.98 -9.14 3.27
CA ALA A 204 1.31 -7.73 3.38
C ALA A 204 1.59 -7.15 1.98
N THR A 205 0.91 -6.08 1.59
CA THR A 205 1.19 -5.38 0.32
C THR A 205 1.20 -3.88 0.51
N GLN A 206 1.92 -3.18 -0.36
CA GLN A 206 2.09 -1.73 -0.29
C GLN A 206 0.81 -0.90 -0.51
N ASN A 207 -0.33 -1.52 -0.83
CA ASN A 207 -1.56 -0.80 -1.15
C ASN A 207 -2.32 -0.38 0.09
N ILE A 208 -2.70 -1.35 0.90
CA ILE A 208 -3.54 -1.13 2.07
C ILE A 208 -3.08 -2.06 3.19
N PRO A 209 -2.93 -1.56 4.43
CA PRO A 209 -2.68 -2.44 5.56
C PRO A 209 -3.87 -3.37 5.76
N ILE A 210 -3.63 -4.67 5.88
CA ILE A 210 -4.72 -5.65 5.91
C ILE A 210 -5.70 -5.45 7.07
N HIS A 211 -5.20 -5.01 8.22
CA HIS A 211 -5.98 -4.79 9.43
C HIS A 211 -6.99 -3.63 9.31
N THR A 212 -6.97 -2.85 8.22
CA THR A 212 -8.02 -1.84 7.98
C THR A 212 -9.31 -2.46 7.45
N ARG A 213 -9.34 -3.78 7.22
CA ARG A 213 -10.48 -4.54 6.72
C ARG A 213 -11.01 -5.44 7.84
N ILE A 214 -12.27 -5.25 8.23
CA ILE A 214 -12.84 -5.94 9.40
C ILE A 214 -12.84 -7.47 9.26
N TRP A 215 -13.04 -7.98 8.04
CA TRP A 215 -12.97 -9.42 7.75
C TRP A 215 -11.58 -9.99 8.02
N CYS A 216 -10.51 -9.24 7.74
CA CYS A 216 -9.16 -9.68 8.05
C CYS A 216 -8.86 -9.64 9.56
N CYS A 217 -9.46 -8.70 10.29
CA CYS A 217 -9.43 -8.72 11.76
C CYS A 217 -10.16 -9.93 12.32
N TYR A 218 -11.28 -10.33 11.70
CA TYR A 218 -12.01 -11.55 12.08
C TYR A 218 -11.19 -12.82 11.82
N GLU A 219 -10.54 -12.90 10.66
CA GLU A 219 -9.64 -14.01 10.31
C GLU A 219 -8.48 -14.11 11.32
N ALA A 220 -7.89 -12.98 11.69
CA ALA A 220 -6.86 -12.92 12.73
C ALA A 220 -7.40 -13.36 14.11
N TYR A 221 -8.61 -12.95 14.47
CA TYR A 221 -9.29 -13.41 15.68
C TYR A 221 -9.50 -14.93 15.68
N LEU A 222 -10.03 -15.49 14.59
CA LEU A 222 -10.23 -16.94 14.46
C LEU A 222 -8.91 -17.71 14.51
N ALA A 223 -7.86 -17.21 13.86
CA ALA A 223 -6.54 -17.84 13.90
C ALA A 223 -6.03 -17.92 15.35
N MET A 224 -6.17 -16.83 16.11
CA MET A 224 -5.79 -16.76 17.52
C MET A 224 -6.62 -17.72 18.39
N ASP A 225 -7.94 -17.73 18.21
CA ASP A 225 -8.87 -18.54 19.01
C ASP A 225 -8.68 -20.04 18.77
N LEU A 226 -8.45 -20.42 17.51
CA LEU A 226 -8.21 -21.80 17.10
C LEU A 226 -6.76 -22.26 17.35
N GLY A 227 -5.87 -21.36 17.77
CA GLY A 227 -4.44 -21.66 17.94
C GLY A 227 -3.71 -22.00 16.64
N LEU A 228 -4.17 -21.46 15.51
CA LEU A 228 -3.55 -21.66 14.20
C LEU A 228 -2.28 -20.81 14.08
N PRO A 229 -1.13 -21.40 13.72
CA PRO A 229 0.08 -20.65 13.44
C PRO A 229 -0.13 -19.63 12.30
N MET A 230 0.38 -18.42 12.51
CA MET A 230 0.31 -17.32 11.54
C MET A 230 1.70 -16.96 11.01
N CYS A 231 1.82 -16.74 9.71
CA CYS A 231 3.01 -16.15 9.09
C CYS A 231 2.65 -14.96 8.19
N ILE A 232 3.61 -14.09 7.92
CA ILE A 232 3.44 -12.94 7.03
C ILE A 232 4.15 -13.24 5.71
N GLY A 233 3.45 -13.00 4.60
CA GLY A 233 4.06 -12.92 3.27
C GLY A 233 4.28 -11.49 2.84
N GLY A 234 5.49 -11.15 2.41
CA GLY A 234 5.88 -9.82 1.96
C GLY A 234 6.57 -8.98 3.05
N ASP A 235 6.70 -7.68 2.78
CA ASP A 235 7.33 -6.74 3.73
C ASP A 235 6.34 -6.37 4.85
N GLU A 236 6.64 -6.77 6.09
CA GLU A 236 5.84 -6.49 7.28
C GLU A 236 5.59 -4.99 7.50
N LYS A 237 6.46 -4.10 7.01
CA LYS A 237 6.23 -2.65 7.08
C LYS A 237 4.97 -2.24 6.33
N ASN A 238 4.53 -3.03 5.35
CA ASN A 238 3.28 -2.81 4.65
C ASN A 238 2.04 -3.16 5.49
N LEU A 239 2.22 -3.78 6.66
CA LEU A 239 1.18 -3.95 7.66
C LEU A 239 1.10 -2.77 8.62
N SER A 240 2.07 -1.86 8.67
CA SER A 240 1.95 -0.61 9.44
C SER A 240 0.95 0.35 8.80
N THR A 241 0.35 1.25 9.58
CA THR A 241 -0.66 2.18 9.05
C THR A 241 -0.07 3.09 7.97
N GLN A 242 -0.89 3.52 7.01
CA GLN A 242 -0.42 4.42 5.95
C GLN A 242 0.17 5.73 6.51
N GLN A 243 -0.33 6.22 7.65
CA GLN A 243 0.23 7.40 8.32
C GLN A 243 1.65 7.17 8.84
N GLU A 244 1.96 6.00 9.37
CA GLU A 244 3.31 5.65 9.80
C GLU A 244 4.26 5.49 8.62
N ARG A 245 3.79 4.84 7.53
CA ARG A 245 4.56 4.78 6.27
C ARG A 245 4.86 6.16 5.71
N LEU A 246 3.89 7.07 5.76
CA LEU A 246 4.08 8.46 5.35
C LEU A 246 5.04 9.20 6.28
N LYS A 247 5.01 8.94 7.59
CA LYS A 247 5.98 9.49 8.55
C LYS A 247 7.39 8.92 8.37
N GLU A 248 7.55 7.70 7.89
CA GLU A 248 8.87 7.11 7.59
C GLU A 248 9.45 7.67 6.27
N HIS A 249 8.58 7.97 5.30
CA HIS A 249 8.99 8.54 4.00
C HIS A 249 9.08 10.08 3.96
N ALA A 250 8.36 10.80 4.83
CA ALA A 250 8.38 12.27 4.86
C ALA A 250 9.76 12.86 5.22
N PRO A 251 10.53 12.33 6.20
CA PRO A 251 11.85 12.85 6.53
C PRO A 251 12.89 12.51 5.46
N ARG A 252 12.80 11.31 4.85
CA ARG A 252 13.71 10.90 3.78
C ARG A 252 13.52 11.75 2.53
N THR A 253 12.29 12.01 2.10
CA THR A 253 12.07 12.84 0.91
C THR A 253 12.51 14.28 1.07
N VAL A 254 12.38 14.88 2.26
CA VAL A 254 12.86 16.26 2.50
C VAL A 254 14.38 16.29 2.63
N LYS A 255 14.99 15.45 3.50
CA LYS A 255 16.46 15.42 3.64
C LYS A 255 17.17 14.89 2.39
N GLU A 256 16.60 13.94 1.64
CA GLU A 256 17.15 13.48 0.37
C GLU A 256 16.93 14.49 -0.75
N ARG A 257 15.80 15.22 -0.79
CA ARG A 257 15.65 16.38 -1.67
C ARG A 257 16.66 17.46 -1.32
N GLU A 258 16.87 17.77 -0.05
CA GLU A 258 17.89 18.73 0.39
C GLU A 258 19.29 18.26 0.04
N LYS A 259 19.64 16.98 0.27
CA LYS A 259 20.93 16.40 -0.14
C LYS A 259 21.11 16.41 -1.65
N ARG A 260 20.06 16.09 -2.42
CA ARG A 260 20.09 16.11 -3.90
C ARG A 260 20.22 17.54 -4.43
N THR A 261 19.45 18.48 -3.89
CA THR A 261 19.55 19.91 -4.23
C THR A 261 20.91 20.49 -3.81
N THR A 262 21.45 20.06 -2.66
CA THR A 262 22.80 20.46 -2.21
C THR A 262 23.88 19.87 -3.10
N ARG A 263 23.74 18.60 -3.53
CA ARG A 263 24.66 17.96 -4.48
C ARG A 263 24.62 18.62 -5.85
N VAL A 264 23.43 18.88 -6.39
CA VAL A 264 23.25 19.61 -7.65
C VAL A 264 23.81 21.04 -7.53
N ARG A 265 23.60 21.73 -6.40
CA ARG A 265 24.23 23.04 -6.15
C ARG A 265 25.75 22.96 -6.10
N LYS A 266 26.32 21.95 -5.43
CA LYS A 266 27.78 21.75 -5.37
C LYS A 266 28.36 21.41 -6.74
N GLU A 267 27.69 20.58 -7.54
CA GLU A 267 28.11 20.25 -8.90
C GLU A 267 28.02 21.48 -9.82
N LEU A 268 26.90 22.22 -9.81
CA LEU A 268 26.76 23.49 -10.53
C LEU A 268 27.79 24.54 -10.09
N PHE A 269 28.09 24.62 -8.79
CA PHE A 269 29.11 25.53 -8.27
C PHE A 269 30.52 25.09 -8.70
N LYS A 270 30.78 23.77 -8.72
CA LYS A 270 32.05 23.23 -9.22
C LYS A 270 32.22 23.55 -10.72
N ASP A 271 31.18 23.37 -11.53
CA ASP A 271 31.19 23.71 -12.95
C ASP A 271 31.32 25.22 -13.21
N TYR A 272 30.77 26.04 -12.29
CA TYR A 272 30.95 27.49 -12.32
C TYR A 272 32.39 27.90 -11.95
N CYS A 273 33.02 27.21 -11.00
CA CYS A 273 34.38 27.49 -10.53
C CYS A 273 35.49 26.90 -11.41
N THR A 274 35.23 25.87 -12.23
CA THR A 274 36.23 25.22 -13.09
C THR A 274 36.61 26.03 -14.34
N GLY A 275 36.22 27.30 -14.43
CA GLY A 275 36.65 28.22 -15.50
C GLY A 275 35.95 28.02 -16.84
N ALA A 276 35.54 26.80 -17.19
CA ALA A 276 34.86 26.49 -18.46
C ALA A 276 33.52 27.23 -18.64
N ALA A 277 32.74 27.40 -17.57
CA ALA A 277 31.51 28.20 -17.63
C ALA A 277 31.81 29.70 -17.81
N LEU A 278 32.91 30.19 -17.22
CA LEU A 278 33.35 31.58 -17.36
C LEU A 278 33.86 31.85 -18.79
N GLU A 279 34.61 30.91 -19.37
CA GLU A 279 35.07 30.95 -20.76
C GLU A 279 33.89 30.91 -21.74
N ALA A 280 32.88 30.05 -21.50
CA ALA A 280 31.67 30.00 -22.33
C ALA A 280 30.84 31.30 -22.24
N ILE A 281 30.81 31.96 -21.08
CA ILE A 281 30.19 33.27 -20.90
C ILE A 281 30.98 34.36 -21.65
N HIS A 282 32.32 34.38 -21.56
CA HIS A 282 33.17 35.30 -22.32
C HIS A 282 33.00 35.12 -23.83
N GLU A 283 33.03 33.88 -24.32
CA GLU A 283 32.87 33.58 -25.75
C GLU A 283 31.47 33.97 -26.27
N ARG A 284 30.44 33.91 -25.41
CA ARG A 284 29.08 34.36 -25.74
C ARG A 284 28.96 35.89 -25.72
N ILE A 285 29.62 36.57 -24.79
CA ILE A 285 29.72 38.04 -24.75
C ILE A 285 30.44 38.55 -26.02
N ASP A 286 31.53 37.91 -26.44
CA ASP A 286 32.27 38.31 -27.63
C ASP A 286 31.52 38.01 -28.94
N ARG A 287 30.77 36.90 -29.00
CA ARG A 287 29.86 36.62 -30.13
C ARG A 287 28.71 37.62 -30.24
N GLU A 288 28.13 38.05 -29.13
CA GLU A 288 27.04 39.05 -29.15
C GLU A 288 27.56 40.46 -29.45
N ARG A 289 28.78 40.80 -29.00
CA ARG A 289 29.49 42.04 -29.40
C ARG A 289 29.68 42.15 -30.92
N SER A 290 29.81 41.02 -31.63
CA SER A 290 29.98 41.04 -33.10
C SER A 290 28.66 41.15 -33.88
N LYS A 291 27.52 40.79 -33.27
CA LYS A 291 26.22 40.70 -33.98
C LYS A 291 25.29 41.89 -33.77
N LYS A 292 25.33 42.57 -32.62
CA LYS A 292 24.47 43.75 -32.35
C LYS A 292 25.23 44.82 -31.59
N GLY A 293 25.08 46.06 -32.02
CA GLY A 293 25.84 47.23 -31.56
C GLY A 293 25.97 47.35 -30.04
N ARG A 294 27.07 48.01 -29.64
CA ARG A 294 27.70 48.18 -28.30
C ARG A 294 26.78 48.32 -27.07
N VAL A 295 25.50 48.62 -27.25
CA VAL A 295 24.51 48.84 -26.18
C VAL A 295 24.09 47.54 -25.48
N ALA A 296 23.88 46.44 -26.19
CA ALA A 296 23.44 45.17 -25.57
C ALA A 296 24.56 44.53 -24.70
N ALA A 297 25.81 44.62 -25.17
CA ALA A 297 26.98 44.16 -24.42
C ALA A 297 27.24 45.02 -23.17
N ALA A 298 26.98 46.32 -23.24
CA ALA A 298 27.09 47.22 -22.08
C ALA A 298 26.02 46.91 -21.02
N VAL A 299 24.77 46.64 -21.41
CA VAL A 299 23.70 46.26 -20.47
C VAL A 299 24.01 44.93 -19.78
N LEU A 300 24.49 43.92 -20.53
CA LEU A 300 24.86 42.63 -19.94
C LEU A 300 26.07 42.76 -18.99
N ALA A 301 27.06 43.57 -19.34
CA ALA A 301 28.21 43.83 -18.49
C ALA A 301 27.81 44.59 -17.20
N ILE A 302 26.88 45.54 -17.29
CA ILE A 302 26.35 46.27 -16.11
C ILE A 302 25.57 45.32 -15.21
N VAL A 303 24.71 44.45 -15.74
CA VAL A 303 23.98 43.46 -14.94
C VAL A 303 24.93 42.50 -14.23
N LEU A 304 26.00 42.06 -14.90
CA LEU A 304 27.00 41.19 -14.29
C LEU A 304 27.87 41.92 -13.25
N LEU A 305 28.28 43.16 -13.51
CA LEU A 305 29.09 43.96 -12.57
C LEU A 305 28.34 44.42 -11.32
N PHE A 306 27.02 44.63 -11.40
CA PHE A 306 26.22 45.06 -10.25
C PHE A 306 25.59 43.91 -9.46
N CYS A 307 25.30 42.76 -10.08
CA CYS A 307 24.80 41.59 -9.35
C CYS A 307 25.90 40.78 -8.66
N PHE A 308 27.15 40.85 -9.13
CA PHE A 308 28.27 40.08 -8.58
C PHE A 308 28.71 40.51 -7.17
N PRO A 309 28.81 41.82 -6.82
CA PRO A 309 29.22 42.25 -5.48
C PRO A 309 28.16 41.97 -4.41
N LEU A 310 26.87 42.04 -4.75
CA LEU A 310 25.78 41.74 -3.81
C LEU A 310 25.73 40.25 -3.42
N PHE A 311 26.24 39.36 -4.29
CA PHE A 311 26.34 37.93 -3.99
C PHE A 311 27.60 37.59 -3.17
N VAL A 312 28.69 38.36 -3.33
CA VAL A 312 29.95 38.16 -2.58
C VAL A 312 29.90 38.81 -1.19
N LEU A 313 29.22 39.95 -1.02
CA LEU A 313 29.03 40.61 0.28
C LEU A 313 28.04 39.88 1.21
N GLY A 314 27.22 38.96 0.69
CA GLY A 314 26.38 38.09 1.52
C GLY A 314 27.12 36.92 2.18
N CYS A 315 28.39 36.68 1.80
CA CYS A 315 29.13 35.47 2.18
C CYS A 315 30.39 35.69 3.03
N SER A 316 30.72 36.91 3.48
CA SER A 316 31.93 37.10 4.29
C SER A 316 31.84 38.26 5.26
N THR A 317 31.82 37.95 6.56
CA THR A 317 32.46 38.74 7.64
C THR A 317 32.34 38.13 9.05
N LYS A 318 31.78 36.91 9.24
CA LYS A 318 31.72 36.30 10.59
C LYS A 318 32.66 35.14 10.89
N TYR A 319 33.51 34.70 9.96
CA TYR A 319 34.40 33.56 10.22
C TYR A 319 35.79 33.78 9.64
N PHE A 320 36.64 34.61 10.25
CA PHE A 320 38.09 34.41 10.18
C PHE A 320 38.74 35.21 11.31
N PHE A 321 39.66 34.56 12.04
CA PHE A 321 40.33 34.95 13.30
C PHE A 321 39.65 34.52 14.60
N LEU A 322 39.64 33.20 14.85
CA LEU A 322 39.76 32.65 16.20
C LEU A 322 41.11 31.95 16.33
N SER A 323 41.86 32.32 17.36
CA SER A 323 43.19 31.83 17.73
C SER A 323 43.19 30.31 17.98
N PRO A 324 44.25 29.56 17.58
CA PRO A 324 44.34 28.10 17.79
C PRO A 324 44.38 27.67 19.25
N PHE A 325 44.61 28.59 20.20
CA PHE A 325 44.87 28.25 21.61
C PHE A 325 43.60 28.14 22.48
N MET A 326 42.43 28.54 21.96
CA MET A 326 41.14 28.47 22.69
C MET A 326 40.23 27.30 22.23
N ILE A 327 40.74 26.43 21.35
CA ILE A 327 39.95 25.37 20.71
C ILE A 327 39.89 24.09 21.57
N GLY A 328 40.84 23.89 22.51
CA GLY A 328 40.93 22.66 23.31
C GLY A 328 39.87 22.52 24.41
N SER A 329 39.50 23.60 25.11
CA SER A 329 38.57 23.53 26.25
C SER A 329 37.11 23.73 25.86
N ARG A 330 36.83 24.54 24.83
CA ARG A 330 35.46 24.73 24.31
C ARG A 330 34.98 23.59 23.40
N GLY A 331 35.90 22.87 22.74
CA GLY A 331 35.56 21.71 21.92
C GLY A 331 34.88 20.60 22.70
N ASN A 332 35.35 20.30 23.91
CA ASN A 332 34.77 19.25 24.76
C ASN A 332 33.37 19.59 25.28
N ILE A 333 33.11 20.88 25.58
CA ILE A 333 31.78 21.33 26.03
C ILE A 333 30.77 21.20 24.90
N ILE A 334 31.12 21.62 23.67
CA ILE A 334 30.23 21.52 22.50
C ILE A 334 29.96 20.04 22.14
N ILE A 335 30.95 19.15 22.27
CA ILE A 335 30.76 17.72 22.02
C ILE A 335 29.86 17.09 23.10
N GLN A 336 30.00 17.51 24.36
CA GLN A 336 29.18 17.00 25.45
C GLN A 336 27.73 17.49 25.34
N GLU A 337 27.51 18.78 25.07
CA GLU A 337 26.18 19.34 24.82
C GLU A 337 25.50 18.68 23.62
N ALA A 338 26.24 18.43 22.53
CA ALA A 338 25.71 17.72 21.37
C ALA A 338 25.32 16.26 21.68
N LYS A 339 26.09 15.58 22.54
CA LYS A 339 25.81 14.20 22.95
C LYS A 339 24.61 14.13 23.88
N GLU A 340 24.48 15.05 24.84
CA GLU A 340 23.32 15.15 25.72
C GLU A 340 22.04 15.49 24.92
N GLU A 341 22.14 16.34 23.89
CA GLU A 341 21.01 16.62 22.99
C GLU A 341 20.63 15.39 22.15
N GLU A 342 21.62 14.62 21.66
CA GLU A 342 21.39 13.37 20.93
C GLU A 342 20.72 12.29 21.81
N ASP A 343 21.17 12.13 23.06
CA ASP A 343 20.58 11.19 24.03
C ASP A 343 19.12 11.56 24.37
N VAL A 344 18.83 12.86 24.56
CA VAL A 344 17.46 13.35 24.83
C VAL A 344 16.55 13.17 23.60
N ILE A 345 17.08 13.37 22.39
CA ILE A 345 16.33 13.08 21.16
C ILE A 345 16.04 11.59 21.06
N HIS A 346 17.02 10.74 21.36
CA HIS A 346 16.87 9.30 21.29
C HIS A 346 15.84 8.77 22.31
N GLU A 347 15.88 9.25 23.56
CA GLU A 347 14.90 8.89 24.60
C GLU A 347 13.48 9.34 24.22
N LYS A 348 13.32 10.56 23.68
CA LYS A 348 12.01 11.04 23.19
C LYS A 348 11.50 10.23 22.01
N GLU A 349 12.38 9.83 21.08
CA GLU A 349 12.02 8.95 19.98
C GLU A 349 11.63 7.56 20.49
N GLN A 350 12.31 7.04 21.51
CA GLN A 350 12.02 5.75 22.12
C GLN A 350 10.67 5.76 22.86
N VAL A 351 10.39 6.75 23.71
CA VAL A 351 9.08 6.89 24.38
C VAL A 351 7.96 7.08 23.36
N LYS A 352 8.22 7.81 22.27
CA LYS A 352 7.26 7.98 21.18
C LYS A 352 7.03 6.67 20.43
N LEU A 353 8.08 5.89 20.15
CA LEU A 353 7.99 4.57 19.55
C LEU A 353 7.23 3.60 20.45
N GLU A 354 7.48 3.60 21.76
CA GLU A 354 6.75 2.78 22.73
C GLU A 354 5.26 3.18 22.82
N SER A 355 4.96 4.48 22.75
CA SER A 355 3.57 4.97 22.70
C SER A 355 2.84 4.60 21.41
N ILE A 356 3.54 4.60 20.28
CA ILE A 356 3.02 4.19 18.96
C ILE A 356 2.87 2.67 18.90
N GLN A 357 3.83 1.93 19.45
CA GLN A 357 3.80 0.48 19.58
C GLN A 357 2.63 0.01 20.44
N LYS A 358 2.16 0.82 21.39
CA LYS A 358 1.10 0.40 22.31
C LYS A 358 -0.22 0.11 21.58
N PHE A 359 -0.51 0.75 20.45
CA PHE A 359 -1.70 0.47 19.62
C PHE A 359 -1.46 0.84 18.14
N ALA A 360 -0.49 0.19 17.49
CA ALA A 360 -0.26 0.40 16.05
C ALA A 360 -1.50 0.00 15.21
N VAL A 361 -2.35 -0.86 15.76
CA VAL A 361 -3.58 -1.34 15.15
C VAL A 361 -4.71 -1.31 16.19
N ASP A 362 -5.86 -0.78 15.78
CA ASP A 362 -7.13 -0.97 16.49
C ASP A 362 -8.16 -1.62 15.55
N VAL A 363 -8.54 -2.87 15.81
CA VAL A 363 -9.55 -3.60 15.04
C VAL A 363 -10.91 -2.89 15.02
N ARG A 364 -11.20 -2.02 16.00
CA ARG A 364 -12.43 -1.21 16.05
C ARG A 364 -12.48 -0.17 14.94
N ASP A 365 -11.32 0.28 14.44
CA ASP A 365 -11.22 1.23 13.34
C ASP A 365 -11.29 0.55 11.96
N ALA A 366 -11.31 -0.79 11.92
CA ALA A 366 -11.40 -1.53 10.68
C ALA A 366 -12.74 -1.28 9.97
N THR A 367 -12.67 -1.26 8.65
CA THR A 367 -13.78 -0.90 7.76
C THR A 367 -14.36 -2.12 7.06
N ALA A 368 -15.61 -2.01 6.64
CA ALA A 368 -16.32 -3.03 5.88
C ALA A 368 -17.09 -2.41 4.73
N SER A 369 -17.40 -3.21 3.70
CA SER A 369 -18.33 -2.80 2.66
C SER A 369 -19.78 -2.71 3.15
N ASN A 370 -20.10 -3.39 4.25
CA ASN A 370 -21.42 -3.45 4.88
C ASN A 370 -21.29 -3.23 6.39
N GLU A 371 -22.06 -2.29 6.95
CA GLU A 371 -22.02 -1.98 8.39
C GLU A 371 -22.59 -3.13 9.25
N ASN A 372 -23.50 -3.95 8.69
CA ASN A 372 -24.01 -5.12 9.38
C ASN A 372 -22.89 -6.14 9.61
N ASP A 373 -22.10 -6.46 8.58
CA ASP A 373 -20.92 -7.32 8.69
C ASP A 373 -19.95 -6.76 9.74
N ARG A 374 -19.67 -5.45 9.68
CA ARG A 374 -18.78 -4.79 10.65
C ARG A 374 -19.27 -4.96 12.08
N SER A 375 -20.56 -4.69 12.31
CA SER A 375 -21.17 -4.78 13.64
C SER A 375 -21.19 -6.23 14.15
N ALA A 376 -21.55 -7.18 13.29
CA ALA A 376 -21.57 -8.61 13.63
C ALA A 376 -20.16 -9.12 13.98
N ILE A 377 -19.15 -8.76 13.18
CA ILE A 377 -17.76 -9.16 13.42
C ILE A 377 -17.22 -8.51 14.70
N LEU A 378 -17.43 -7.20 14.89
CA LEU A 378 -16.99 -6.54 16.13
C LEU A 378 -17.68 -7.14 17.36
N SER A 379 -18.95 -7.53 17.25
CA SER A 379 -19.65 -8.27 18.30
C SER A 379 -19.05 -9.64 18.55
N ALA A 380 -18.64 -10.37 17.50
CA ALA A 380 -18.02 -11.68 17.62
C ALA A 380 -16.61 -11.60 18.22
N ILE A 381 -15.84 -10.57 17.88
CA ILE A 381 -14.53 -10.29 18.48
C ILE A 381 -14.73 -9.89 19.95
N GLY A 382 -15.71 -9.04 20.25
CA GLY A 382 -16.07 -8.62 21.60
C GLY A 382 -14.86 -8.16 22.43
N ASP A 383 -14.76 -8.72 23.63
CA ASP A 383 -13.70 -8.41 24.61
C ASP A 383 -12.31 -8.91 24.18
N ALA A 384 -12.21 -9.74 23.13
CA ALA A 384 -10.93 -10.19 22.59
C ALA A 384 -10.21 -9.12 21.76
N SER A 385 -10.84 -7.96 21.49
CA SER A 385 -10.28 -6.89 20.66
C SER A 385 -8.86 -6.49 21.07
N GLU A 386 -8.58 -6.33 22.36
CA GLU A 386 -7.24 -5.95 22.85
C GLU A 386 -6.20 -7.05 22.62
N ARG A 387 -6.60 -8.32 22.73
CA ARG A 387 -5.72 -9.46 22.43
C ARG A 387 -5.41 -9.55 20.94
N VAL A 388 -6.42 -9.33 20.08
CA VAL A 388 -6.24 -9.30 18.63
C VAL A 388 -5.33 -8.14 18.21
N ASN A 389 -5.54 -6.95 18.80
CA ASN A 389 -4.67 -5.78 18.58
C ASN A 389 -3.22 -6.09 18.96
N ALA A 390 -3.00 -6.68 20.15
CA ALA A 390 -1.67 -7.06 20.61
C ALA A 390 -1.02 -8.09 19.68
N MET A 391 -1.76 -9.11 19.24
CA MET A 391 -1.27 -10.13 18.31
C MET A 391 -0.89 -9.52 16.94
N LEU A 392 -1.75 -8.68 16.36
CA LEU A 392 -1.46 -8.02 15.08
C LEU A 392 -0.26 -7.07 15.19
N THR A 393 -0.18 -6.34 16.30
CA THR A 393 0.96 -5.46 16.61
C THR A 393 2.25 -6.26 16.72
N ASP A 394 2.23 -7.36 17.47
CA ASP A 394 3.37 -8.26 17.62
C ASP A 394 3.80 -8.86 16.27
N LEU A 395 2.85 -9.30 15.44
CA LEU A 395 3.11 -9.73 14.06
C LEU A 395 3.80 -8.63 13.23
N ILE A 396 3.40 -7.36 13.35
CA ILE A 396 4.01 -6.23 12.63
C ILE A 396 5.45 -5.94 13.11
N PHE A 397 5.77 -6.21 14.37
CA PHE A 397 7.06 -5.86 14.96
C PHE A 397 8.03 -7.05 15.11
N ARG A 398 7.56 -8.31 15.07
CA ARG A 398 8.42 -9.49 15.25
C ARG A 398 9.49 -9.64 14.18
N GLY A 399 9.21 -9.43 12.90
CA GLY A 399 10.25 -9.54 11.87
C GLY A 399 11.30 -8.43 11.92
N LYS A 400 11.16 -7.43 12.82
CA LYS A 400 12.27 -6.51 13.14
C LYS A 400 13.30 -7.09 14.11
N LYS A 401 13.00 -8.15 14.86
CA LYS A 401 13.89 -8.69 15.90
C LYS A 401 14.86 -9.77 15.41
N GLU A 402 14.67 -10.29 14.19
CA GLU A 402 15.54 -11.33 13.60
C GLU A 402 16.52 -10.80 12.53
N LEU A 403 16.67 -9.46 12.42
CA LEU A 403 17.61 -8.76 11.52
C LEU A 403 18.55 -7.87 12.34
#